data_AF-E8T6R2-F1
#
_entry.id   AF-E8T6R2-F1
#
_cell.length_a   1.000
_cell.length_b   1.000
_cell.length_c   1.000
_cell.angle_alpha   90.00
_cell.angle_beta   90.00
_cell.angle_gamma   90.00
#
_symmetry.space_group_name_H-M   'P 1'
#
loop_
_entity.id
_entity.type
_entity.pdbx_description
1 polymer ?
#
loop_
_entity_poly.entity_id
_entity_poly.type
_entity_poly.pdbx_seq_one_letter_code
_entity_poly.pdbx_strand_id
1 'polypeptide(L)'
;MSETVVVIDSSKLFQLLNFTCLQEYGRQVNSPLKRVIEEARRRNWLLKTTEVNLRRAKRALARKLRLPLSGEELEMLLNIAEGRIRLFVEVINKEYYLEKLPQAVELLEDREKEPEDAHALALAMALVEQGYQVILWANDDDFTGKQALIARLGIELRNKLVD
;
A
#
# COMPACT_ATOMS: atom_id res chain seq x y z
N MET A 1 -13.96 -18.57 -9.70
CA MET A 1 -14.03 -17.11 -9.50
C MET A 1 -12.59 -16.64 -9.40
N SER A 2 -12.18 -15.59 -10.13
CA SER A 2 -10.83 -15.05 -9.95
C SER A 2 -10.72 -14.39 -8.58
N GLU A 3 -9.63 -14.66 -7.88
CA GLU A 3 -9.36 -14.05 -6.58
C GLU A 3 -9.14 -12.54 -6.75
N THR A 4 -9.64 -11.74 -5.80
CA THR A 4 -9.42 -10.30 -5.78
C THR A 4 -8.18 -9.98 -4.95
N VAL A 5 -7.24 -9.26 -5.56
CA VAL A 5 -6.04 -8.75 -4.90
C VAL A 5 -6.16 -7.24 -4.75
N VAL A 6 -5.91 -6.75 -3.54
CA VAL A 6 -5.80 -5.33 -3.24
C VAL A 6 -4.32 -4.98 -3.15
N VAL A 7 -3.84 -4.21 -4.12
CA VAL A 7 -2.50 -3.62 -4.08
C VAL A 7 -2.56 -2.32 -3.31
N ILE A 8 -1.75 -2.20 -2.27
CA ILE A 8 -1.75 -1.06 -1.34
C ILE A 8 -0.56 -0.14 -1.68
N ASP A 9 -0.83 1.13 -1.95
CA ASP A 9 0.22 2.13 -2.18
C ASP A 9 0.93 2.55 -0.88
N SER A 10 1.92 3.45 -1.00
CA SER A 10 2.65 3.96 0.16
C SER A 10 1.80 4.85 1.08
N SER A 11 0.84 5.61 0.52
CA SER A 11 -0.01 6.54 1.26
C SER A 11 -0.98 5.80 2.21
N LYS A 12 -1.57 4.70 1.74
CA LYS A 12 -2.46 3.83 2.51
C LYS A 12 -1.68 2.95 3.48
N LEU A 13 -0.50 2.47 3.10
CA LEU A 13 0.42 1.80 4.04
C LEU A 13 0.83 2.72 5.20
N PHE A 14 1.07 4.00 4.93
CA PHE A 14 1.37 4.97 5.98
C PHE A 14 0.21 5.10 6.97
N GLN A 15 -1.03 5.15 6.47
CA GLN A 15 -2.23 5.18 7.32
C GLN A 15 -2.31 3.92 8.19
N LEU A 16 -2.10 2.74 7.59
CA LEU A 16 -2.05 1.44 8.26
C LEU A 16 -0.99 1.41 9.38
N LEU A 17 0.26 1.77 9.07
CA LEU A 17 1.36 1.79 10.04
C LEU A 17 1.10 2.80 11.17
N ASN A 18 0.65 4.01 10.83
CA ASN A 18 0.36 5.06 11.81
C ASN A 18 -0.74 4.63 12.79
N PHE A 19 -1.77 3.92 12.30
CA PHE A 19 -2.81 3.36 13.16
C PHE A 19 -2.25 2.33 14.12
N THR A 20 -1.46 1.37 13.61
CA THR A 20 -0.84 0.35 14.45
C THR A 20 0.00 0.97 15.56
N CYS A 21 0.77 2.02 15.25
CA CYS A 21 1.51 2.77 16.25
C CYS A 21 0.61 3.41 17.31
N LEU A 22 -0.48 4.08 16.91
CA LEU A 22 -1.40 4.72 17.86
C LEU A 22 -2.09 3.72 18.80
N GLN A 23 -2.38 2.51 18.32
CA GLN A 23 -2.90 1.43 19.17
C GLN A 23 -1.89 1.02 20.25
N GLU A 24 -0.59 0.92 19.90
CA GLU A 24 0.46 0.61 20.88
C GLU A 24 0.59 1.67 21.97
N TYR A 25 0.29 2.93 21.65
CA TYR A 25 0.22 4.01 22.65
C TYR A 25 -1.07 4.02 23.48
N GLY A 26 -1.92 2.99 23.38
CA GLY A 26 -3.15 2.87 24.16
C GLY A 26 -4.23 3.90 23.78
N ARG A 27 -4.11 4.57 22.63
CA ARG A 27 -5.14 5.51 22.17
C ARG A 27 -6.29 4.73 21.56
N GLN A 28 -7.51 4.95 22.05
CA GLN A 28 -8.71 4.46 21.38
C GLN A 28 -8.86 5.17 20.04
N VAL A 29 -8.47 4.50 18.96
CA VAL A 29 -8.71 4.97 17.61
C VAL A 29 -9.81 4.12 17.02
N ASN A 30 -11.02 4.68 16.95
CA ASN A 30 -12.12 4.10 16.19
C ASN A 30 -11.74 4.24 14.71
N SER A 31 -11.12 3.21 14.16
CA SER A 31 -10.29 3.38 12.95
C SER A 31 -10.93 2.73 11.74
N PRO A 32 -11.04 3.47 10.61
CA PRO A 32 -11.36 2.91 9.30
C PRO A 32 -10.48 1.71 8.90
N LEU A 33 -9.29 1.55 9.48
CA LEU A 33 -8.31 0.52 9.09
C LEU A 33 -8.60 -0.86 9.68
N LYS A 34 -9.19 -0.93 10.89
CA LYS A 34 -9.74 -2.20 11.39
C LYS A 34 -10.84 -2.72 10.46
N ARG A 35 -11.68 -1.79 9.95
CA ARG A 35 -12.71 -2.11 8.98
C ARG A 35 -12.12 -2.58 7.65
N VAL A 36 -10.98 -2.04 7.19
CA VAL A 36 -10.31 -2.51 5.97
C VAL A 36 -9.86 -3.97 6.10
N ILE A 37 -9.24 -4.35 7.23
CA ILE A 37 -8.80 -5.74 7.46
C ILE A 37 -10.01 -6.67 7.59
N GLU A 38 -11.04 -6.26 8.34
CA GLU A 38 -12.28 -7.02 8.48
C GLU A 38 -13.00 -7.20 7.14
N GLU A 39 -13.05 -6.15 6.32
CA GLU A 39 -13.65 -6.19 4.99
C GLU A 39 -12.87 -7.08 4.03
N ALA A 40 -11.53 -6.97 4.03
CA ALA A 40 -10.67 -7.83 3.24
C ALA A 40 -10.90 -9.31 3.60
N ARG A 41 -10.98 -9.64 4.90
CA ARG A 41 -11.30 -10.99 5.36
C ARG A 41 -12.70 -11.42 4.95
N ARG A 42 -13.71 -10.56 5.10
CA ARG A 42 -15.11 -10.84 4.75
C ARG A 42 -15.28 -11.11 3.26
N ARG A 43 -14.52 -10.40 2.41
CA ARG A 43 -14.55 -10.55 0.95
C ARG A 43 -13.50 -11.52 0.40
N ASN A 44 -12.71 -12.16 1.26
CA ASN A 44 -11.59 -13.02 0.89
C ASN A 44 -10.62 -12.33 -0.08
N TRP A 45 -10.31 -11.06 0.19
CA TRP A 45 -9.35 -10.26 -0.56
C TRP A 45 -7.93 -10.54 -0.07
N LEU A 46 -7.01 -10.70 -1.01
CA LEU A 46 -5.59 -10.80 -0.71
C LEU A 46 -4.99 -9.40 -0.70
N LEU A 47 -4.38 -9.00 0.41
CA LEU A 47 -3.73 -7.70 0.52
C LEU A 47 -2.25 -7.84 0.16
N LYS A 48 -1.77 -7.07 -0.82
CA LYS A 48 -0.38 -7.08 -1.26
C LYS A 48 0.19 -5.66 -1.35
N THR A 49 1.49 -5.53 -1.13
CA THR A 49 2.24 -4.29 -1.35
C THR A 49 3.63 -4.61 -1.90
N THR A 50 4.38 -3.60 -2.34
CA THR A 50 5.80 -3.75 -2.63
C THR A 50 6.68 -3.40 -1.42
N GLU A 51 7.91 -3.91 -1.42
CA GLU A 51 8.95 -3.50 -0.46
C GLU A 51 9.26 -2.00 -0.51
N VAL A 52 9.20 -1.39 -1.71
CA VAL A 52 9.46 0.04 -1.91
C VAL A 52 8.38 0.88 -1.23
N ASN A 53 7.11 0.57 -1.47
CA ASN A 53 5.99 1.28 -0.85
C ASN A 53 6.00 1.13 0.68
N LEU A 54 6.32 -0.07 1.20
CA LEU A 54 6.42 -0.30 2.65
C LEU A 54 7.57 0.51 3.26
N ARG A 55 8.77 0.48 2.66
CA ARG A 55 9.91 1.26 3.13
C ARG A 55 9.62 2.76 3.12
N ARG A 56 8.95 3.26 2.08
CA ARG A 56 8.52 4.66 2.00
C ARG A 56 7.55 5.01 3.12
N ALA A 57 6.51 4.20 3.31
CA ALA A 57 5.53 4.41 4.36
C ALA A 57 6.18 4.45 5.75
N LYS A 58 7.14 3.54 6.04
CA LYS A 58 7.95 3.57 7.27
C LYS A 58 8.75 4.87 7.40
N ARG A 59 9.42 5.34 6.34
CA ARG A 59 10.18 6.61 6.37
C ARG A 59 9.27 7.82 6.61
N ALA A 60 8.08 7.85 6.00
CA ALA A 60 7.09 8.90 6.23
C ALA A 60 6.61 8.90 7.69
N LEU A 61 6.33 7.72 8.24
CA LEU A 61 5.94 7.58 9.64
C LEU A 61 7.06 7.96 10.61
N ALA A 62 8.28 7.52 10.34
CA ALA A 62 9.46 7.90 11.11
C ALA A 62 9.61 9.42 11.19
N ARG A 63 9.46 10.14 10.06
CA ARG A 63 9.50 11.61 10.04
C ARG A 63 8.42 12.24 10.91
N LYS A 64 7.20 11.69 10.90
CA LYS A 64 6.08 12.16 11.72
C LYS A 64 6.30 11.93 13.22
N LEU A 65 6.90 10.79 13.59
CA LEU A 65 7.08 10.36 14.97
C LEU A 65 8.45 10.75 15.58
N ARG A 66 9.35 11.33 14.79
CA ARG A 66 10.68 11.77 15.26
C ARG A 66 10.63 12.92 16.27
N LEU A 67 9.55 13.72 16.29
CA LEU A 67 9.38 14.80 17.25
C LEU A 67 9.02 14.30 18.67
N PRO A 68 8.14 13.29 18.83
CA PRO A 68 7.78 12.79 20.16
C PRO A 68 8.63 11.64 20.76
N LEU A 69 9.56 11.01 20.03
CA LEU A 69 10.23 9.77 20.47
C LEU A 69 11.75 9.79 20.32
N SER A 70 12.45 9.05 21.20
CA SER A 70 13.88 8.76 21.01
C SER A 70 14.11 7.82 19.82
N GLY A 71 15.37 7.72 19.37
CA GLY A 71 15.74 6.90 18.21
C GLY A 71 15.42 5.41 18.38
N GLU A 72 15.72 4.84 19.54
CA GLU A 72 15.47 3.42 19.85
C GLU A 72 13.97 3.13 20.00
N GLU A 73 13.23 3.99 20.72
CA GLU A 73 11.78 3.85 20.86
C GLU A 73 11.07 3.92 19.50
N LEU A 74 11.52 4.84 18.65
CA LEU A 74 10.99 4.97 17.29
C LEU A 74 11.24 3.71 16.47
N GLU A 75 12.46 3.18 16.50
CA GLU A 75 12.81 1.97 15.75
C GLU A 75 12.01 0.75 16.22
N MET A 76 11.94 0.53 17.54
CA MET A 76 11.15 -0.54 18.14
C MET A 76 9.68 -0.45 17.71
N LEU A 77 9.09 0.74 17.80
CA LEU A 77 7.70 0.96 17.42
C LEU A 77 7.46 0.71 15.93
N LEU A 78 8.35 1.19 15.05
CA LEU A 78 8.24 0.98 13.61
C LEU A 78 8.34 -0.51 13.25
N ASN A 79 9.16 -1.28 13.97
CA ASN A 79 9.30 -2.72 13.76
C ASN A 79 8.06 -3.49 14.24
N ILE A 80 7.47 -3.13 15.38
CA ILE A 80 6.20 -3.69 15.84
C ILE A 80 5.08 -3.39 14.83
N ALA A 81 5.02 -2.13 14.37
CA ALA A 81 4.01 -1.71 13.41
C ALA A 81 4.14 -2.46 12.08
N GLU A 82 5.35 -2.57 11.53
CA GLU A 82 5.62 -3.36 10.33
C GLU A 82 5.26 -4.85 10.53
N GLY A 83 5.70 -5.45 11.64
CA GLY A 83 5.42 -6.85 11.94
C GLY A 83 3.93 -7.16 11.93
N ARG A 84 3.10 -6.27 12.47
CA ARG A 84 1.64 -6.40 12.42
C ARG A 84 1.05 -6.22 11.04
N ILE A 85 1.56 -5.29 10.23
CA ILE A 85 1.11 -5.15 8.84
C ILE A 85 1.42 -6.42 8.04
N ARG A 86 2.59 -7.01 8.24
CA ARG A 86 3.00 -8.26 7.57
C ARG A 86 2.16 -9.48 7.94
N LEU A 87 1.36 -9.44 9.01
CA LEU A 87 0.39 -10.51 9.33
C LEU A 87 -0.80 -10.55 8.37
N PHE A 88 -1.10 -9.43 7.69
CA PHE A 88 -2.28 -9.30 6.84
C PHE A 88 -1.95 -8.88 5.41
N VAL A 89 -0.80 -8.23 5.21
CA VAL A 89 -0.35 -7.71 3.92
C VAL A 89 0.92 -8.43 3.51
N GLU A 90 0.84 -9.12 2.38
CA GLU A 90 2.00 -9.76 1.77
C GLU A 90 2.88 -8.70 1.09
N VAL A 91 4.18 -8.76 1.35
CA VAL A 91 5.15 -7.83 0.77
C VAL A 91 5.85 -8.53 -0.38
N ILE A 92 5.65 -8.01 -1.58
CA ILE A 92 6.12 -8.60 -2.84
C ILE A 92 7.44 -7.96 -3.25
N ASN A 93 8.41 -8.81 -3.56
CA ASN A 93 9.73 -8.42 -4.00
C ASN A 93 9.70 -7.88 -5.43
N LYS A 94 10.66 -7.00 -5.76
CA LYS A 94 10.70 -6.28 -7.03
C LYS A 94 10.78 -7.20 -8.23
N GLU A 95 11.46 -8.34 -8.11
CA GLU A 95 11.69 -9.31 -9.17
C GLU A 95 10.37 -9.83 -9.78
N TYR A 96 9.30 -9.90 -8.98
CA TYR A 96 8.00 -10.40 -9.41
C TYR A 96 7.31 -9.50 -10.45
N TYR A 97 7.54 -8.19 -10.41
CA TYR A 97 6.84 -7.21 -11.25
C TYR A 97 7.80 -6.31 -12.04
N LEU A 98 9.09 -6.64 -12.05
CA LEU A 98 10.15 -5.83 -12.64
C LEU A 98 9.89 -5.47 -14.10
N GLU A 99 9.34 -6.42 -14.88
CA GLU A 99 9.05 -6.23 -16.31
C GLU A 99 7.96 -5.19 -16.56
N LYS A 100 7.07 -4.94 -15.59
CA LYS A 100 5.99 -3.94 -15.71
C LYS A 100 6.41 -2.55 -15.26
N LEU A 101 7.53 -2.44 -14.55
CA LEU A 101 7.97 -1.18 -13.97
C LEU A 101 8.19 -0.07 -15.01
N PRO A 102 8.86 -0.31 -16.16
CA PRO A 102 9.05 0.75 -17.16
C PRO A 102 7.73 1.32 -17.70
N GLN A 103 6.75 0.45 -17.98
CA GLN A 103 5.44 0.86 -18.46
C GLN A 103 4.66 1.63 -17.38
N ALA A 104 4.76 1.21 -16.12
CA ALA A 104 4.14 1.92 -15.00
C ALA A 104 4.73 3.33 -14.80
N VAL A 105 6.05 3.46 -14.90
CA VAL A 105 6.77 4.75 -14.84
C VAL A 105 6.31 5.68 -15.96
N GLU A 106 6.24 5.18 -17.19
CA GLU A 106 5.79 5.95 -18.34
C GLU A 106 4.33 6.42 -18.18
N LEU A 107 3.44 5.53 -17.73
CA LEU A 107 2.02 5.84 -17.59
C LEU A 107 1.76 6.92 -16.55
N LEU A 108 2.42 6.81 -15.40
CA LEU A 108 2.29 7.78 -14.31
C LEU A 108 3.14 9.04 -14.51
N GLU A 109 4.05 9.03 -15.49
CA GLU A 109 5.06 10.08 -15.66
C GLU A 109 5.85 10.30 -14.36
N ASP A 110 6.10 9.22 -13.62
CA ASP A 110 6.75 9.26 -12.31
C ASP A 110 8.24 9.56 -12.49
N ARG A 111 8.62 10.81 -12.22
CA ARG A 111 9.99 11.31 -12.36
C ARG A 111 10.78 11.27 -11.06
N GLU A 112 10.25 10.62 -10.02
CA GLU A 112 10.99 10.48 -8.78
C GLU A 112 12.25 9.62 -8.97
N LYS A 113 13.27 9.86 -8.15
CA LYS A 113 14.51 9.08 -8.17
C LYS A 113 14.26 7.59 -7.88
N GLU A 114 13.23 7.30 -7.09
CA GLU A 114 12.67 5.98 -6.88
C GLU A 114 11.17 6.12 -7.17
N PRO A 115 10.64 5.58 -8.28
CA PRO A 115 9.29 5.87 -8.75
C PRO A 115 8.24 5.07 -7.95
N GLU A 116 7.95 5.56 -6.75
CA GLU A 116 7.20 4.87 -5.69
C GLU A 116 5.80 4.42 -6.15
N ASP A 117 5.11 5.26 -6.91
CA ASP A 117 3.76 4.99 -7.38
C ASP A 117 3.77 4.01 -8.55
N ALA A 118 4.80 4.10 -9.39
CA ALA A 118 5.02 3.13 -10.46
C ALA A 118 5.27 1.72 -9.91
N HIS A 119 5.89 1.57 -8.74
CA HIS A 119 6.07 0.26 -8.11
C HIS A 119 4.73 -0.41 -7.75
N ALA A 120 3.78 0.34 -7.18
CA ALA A 120 2.45 -0.18 -6.86
C ALA A 120 1.66 -0.54 -8.14
N LEU A 121 1.70 0.35 -9.15
CA LEU A 121 1.03 0.10 -10.42
C LEU A 121 1.63 -1.10 -11.17
N ALA A 122 2.95 -1.26 -11.17
CA ALA A 122 3.63 -2.38 -11.82
C ALA A 122 3.24 -3.72 -11.20
N LEU A 123 3.15 -3.78 -9.86
CA LEU A 123 2.63 -4.97 -9.18
C LEU A 123 1.18 -5.26 -9.58
N ALA A 124 0.33 -4.24 -9.63
CA ALA A 124 -1.07 -4.38 -10.03
C ALA A 124 -1.20 -4.94 -11.47
N MET A 125 -0.38 -4.44 -12.40
CA MET A 125 -0.34 -4.93 -13.78
C MET A 125 0.11 -6.40 -13.86
N ALA A 126 1.16 -6.77 -13.13
CA ALA A 126 1.65 -8.15 -13.11
C ALA A 126 0.58 -9.13 -12.57
N LEU A 127 -0.20 -8.70 -11.57
CA LEU A 127 -1.30 -9.49 -11.03
C LEU A 127 -2.47 -9.62 -12.01
N VAL A 128 -2.82 -8.57 -12.76
CA VAL A 128 -3.85 -8.69 -13.81
C VAL A 128 -3.44 -9.72 -14.85
N GLU A 129 -2.18 -9.74 -15.27
CA GLU A 129 -1.68 -10.73 -16.25
C GLU A 129 -1.73 -12.17 -15.73
N GLN A 130 -1.67 -12.37 -14.41
CA GLN A 130 -1.87 -13.67 -13.78
C GLN A 130 -3.35 -14.04 -13.61
N GLY A 131 -4.29 -13.19 -14.06
CA GLY A 131 -5.73 -13.44 -14.06
C GLY A 131 -6.44 -13.03 -12.77
N TYR A 132 -5.80 -12.27 -11.89
CA TYR A 132 -6.44 -11.73 -10.69
C TYR A 132 -7.37 -10.57 -11.04
N GLN A 133 -8.44 -10.41 -10.26
CA GLN A 133 -9.13 -9.11 -10.19
C GLN A 133 -8.31 -8.19 -9.30
N VAL A 134 -7.93 -7.01 -9.78
CA VAL A 134 -7.01 -6.15 -9.04
C VAL A 134 -7.67 -4.84 -8.66
N ILE A 135 -7.61 -4.52 -7.37
CA ILE A 135 -7.93 -3.21 -6.82
C ILE A 135 -6.62 -2.53 -6.46
N LEU A 136 -6.33 -1.36 -7.04
CA LEU A 136 -5.26 -0.49 -6.58
C LEU A 136 -5.84 0.49 -5.56
N TRP A 137 -5.46 0.33 -4.30
CA TRP A 137 -5.86 1.21 -3.22
C TRP A 137 -4.83 2.31 -3.04
N ALA A 138 -5.15 3.50 -3.57
CA ALA A 138 -4.27 4.65 -3.58
C ALA A 138 -5.01 5.96 -3.32
N ASN A 139 -4.30 6.99 -2.83
CA ASN A 139 -4.90 8.30 -2.55
C ASN A 139 -4.38 9.45 -3.40
N ASP A 140 -3.30 9.24 -4.16
CA ASP A 140 -2.55 10.34 -4.77
C ASP A 140 -3.15 10.80 -6.11
N ASP A 141 -3.01 12.11 -6.35
CA ASP A 141 -3.51 12.81 -7.54
C ASP A 141 -2.89 12.26 -8.83
N ASP A 142 -1.69 11.71 -8.72
CA ASP A 142 -0.97 11.05 -9.81
C ASP A 142 -1.74 9.85 -10.37
N PHE A 143 -2.53 9.17 -9.54
CA PHE A 143 -3.42 8.11 -9.98
C PHE A 143 -4.78 8.62 -10.44
N THR A 144 -5.36 9.63 -9.78
CA THR A 144 -6.70 10.12 -10.11
C THR A 144 -6.74 10.76 -11.49
N GLY A 145 -5.69 11.49 -11.88
CA GLY A 145 -5.53 12.05 -13.24
C GLY A 145 -5.39 10.98 -14.35
N LYS A 146 -5.02 9.75 -13.98
CA LYS A 146 -4.77 8.63 -14.91
C LYS A 146 -5.79 7.48 -14.76
N GLN A 147 -6.89 7.68 -14.02
CA GLN A 147 -7.88 6.63 -13.70
C GLN A 147 -8.41 5.89 -14.94
N ALA A 148 -8.73 6.61 -16.02
CA ALA A 148 -9.23 5.99 -17.25
C ALA A 148 -8.18 5.08 -17.94
N LEU A 149 -6.90 5.42 -17.84
CA LEU A 149 -5.82 4.59 -18.37
C LEU A 149 -5.61 3.34 -17.50
N ILE A 150 -5.62 3.51 -16.17
CA ILE A 150 -5.49 2.42 -15.21
C ILE A 150 -6.64 1.41 -15.37
N ALA A 151 -7.88 1.90 -15.56
CA ALA A 151 -9.04 1.04 -15.80
C ALA A 151 -8.90 0.17 -17.07
N ARG A 152 -8.25 0.68 -18.13
CA ARG A 152 -7.98 -0.09 -19.36
C ARG A 152 -6.98 -1.22 -19.15
N LEU A 153 -6.17 -1.17 -18.09
CA LEU A 153 -5.27 -2.24 -17.67
C LEU A 153 -6.00 -3.32 -16.85
N GLY A 154 -7.32 -3.22 -16.67
CA GLY A 154 -8.08 -4.17 -15.83
C GLY A 154 -7.93 -3.93 -14.33
N ILE A 155 -7.44 -2.75 -13.93
CA ILE A 155 -7.18 -2.38 -12.54
C ILE A 155 -8.27 -1.42 -12.06
N GLU A 156 -8.93 -1.76 -10.96
CA GLU A 156 -9.88 -0.88 -10.29
C GLU A 156 -9.15 0.05 -9.31
N LEU A 157 -9.10 1.35 -9.60
CA LEU A 157 -8.56 2.34 -8.68
C LEU A 157 -9.60 2.71 -7.61
N ARG A 158 -9.24 2.60 -6.33
CA ARG A 158 -10.08 3.03 -5.20
C ARG A 158 -9.32 3.94 -4.25
N ASN A 159 -9.97 5.00 -3.79
CA ASN A 159 -9.49 5.85 -2.70
C ASN A 159 -9.93 5.33 -1.31
N LYS A 160 -11.09 4.70 -1.23
CA LYS A 160 -11.66 4.05 -0.04
C LYS A 160 -12.01 2.60 -0.37
N LEU A 161 -11.61 1.68 0.51
CA LEU A 161 -12.00 0.27 0.41
C LEU A 161 -13.29 -0.05 1.17
N VAL A 162 -13.61 0.76 2.17
CA VAL A 162 -14.79 0.63 3.02
C VAL A 162 -15.45 2.00 3.12
N ASP A 163 -16.77 2.01 2.98
CA ASP A 163 -17.62 3.21 3.14
C ASP A 163 -17.80 3.61 4.61
#